data_AF-A0A2B7Z933-F1
#
_entry.id   AF-A0A2B7Z933-F1
#
_cell.length_a   1.000
_cell.length_b   1.000
_cell.length_c   1.000
_cell.angle_alpha   90.00
_cell.angle_beta   90.00
_cell.angle_gamma   90.00
#
_symmetry.space_group_name_H-M   'P 1'
#
loop_
_entity.id
_entity.type
_entity.pdbx_description
1 polymer ?
#
loop_
_entity_poly.entity_id
_entity_poly.type
_entity_poly.pdbx_seq_one_letter_code
_entity_poly.pdbx_strand_id
1 'polypeptide(L)'
;MQETTQMVTWIAQEGFPVPSTRRFVLLSQDRHEVFLTVPLYDANYIKHLKGEADAKTPLSFLSMRSYGPWNIYNTKSLSAATS
;
A
#
# COMPACT_ATOMS: atom_id res chain seq x y z
N MET A 1 -5.35 -0.18 -12.28
CA MET A 1 -6.13 -1.24 -11.58
C MET A 1 -5.28 -2.44 -11.19
N GLN A 2 -4.36 -2.92 -12.03
CA GLN A 2 -3.54 -4.11 -11.75
C GLN A 2 -2.65 -4.00 -10.49
N GLU A 3 -2.10 -2.82 -10.23
CA GLU A 3 -1.29 -2.49 -9.05
C GLU A 3 -2.05 -2.68 -7.72
N THR A 4 -3.31 -2.23 -7.67
CA THR A 4 -4.18 -2.42 -6.52
C THR A 4 -4.50 -3.91 -6.31
N THR A 5 -4.72 -4.66 -7.39
CA THR A 5 -4.95 -6.10 -7.31
C THR A 5 -3.73 -6.84 -6.74
N GLN A 6 -2.51 -6.49 -7.15
CA GLN A 6 -1.28 -7.07 -6.57
C GLN A 6 -1.19 -6.80 -5.07
N MET A 7 -1.44 -5.56 -4.66
CA MET A 7 -1.39 -5.16 -3.25
C MET A 7 -2.43 -5.88 -2.40
N VAL A 8 -3.69 -5.94 -2.86
CA VAL A 8 -4.75 -6.69 -2.17
C VAL A 8 -4.41 -8.17 -2.07
N THR A 9 -3.82 -8.77 -3.12
CA THR A 9 -3.41 -10.17 -3.12
C THR A 9 -2.34 -10.45 -2.06
N TRP A 10 -1.31 -9.60 -1.96
CA TRP A 10 -0.28 -9.74 -0.93
C TRP A 10 -0.84 -9.57 0.49
N ILE A 11 -1.73 -8.59 0.67
CA ILE A 11 -2.41 -8.35 1.96
C ILE A 11 -3.27 -9.54 2.36
N ALA A 12 -4.00 -10.16 1.42
CA ALA A 12 -4.84 -11.32 1.70
C ALA A 12 -4.00 -12.56 2.07
N GLN A 13 -2.85 -12.76 1.43
CA GLN A 13 -1.94 -13.88 1.70
C GLN A 13 -1.23 -13.77 3.05
N GLU A 14 -0.74 -12.57 3.39
CA GLU A 14 0.10 -12.37 4.58
C GLU A 14 -0.68 -11.83 5.79
N GLY A 15 -1.86 -11.25 5.58
CA GLY A 15 -2.76 -10.72 6.61
C GLY A 15 -2.38 -9.32 7.12
N PHE A 16 -2.69 -9.05 8.39
CA PHE A 16 -2.24 -7.85 9.10
C PHE A 16 -0.89 -8.17 9.75
N PRO A 17 0.26 -7.85 9.13
CA PRO A 17 1.55 -8.06 9.77
C PRO A 17 1.60 -7.26 11.07
N VAL A 18 2.32 -7.78 12.08
CA VAL A 18 2.62 -7.02 13.29
C VAL A 18 3.16 -5.64 12.87
N PRO A 19 2.70 -4.51 13.44
CA PRO A 19 3.02 -3.15 12.96
C PRO A 19 4.52 -2.86 12.74
N SER A 20 5.37 -3.65 13.41
CA SER A 20 6.82 -3.62 13.37
C SER A 20 7.47 -4.38 12.21
N THR A 21 6.76 -5.18 11.39
CA THR A 21 7.45 -6.23 10.60
C THR A 21 7.10 -6.41 9.13
N ARG A 22 6.14 -5.69 8.54
CA ARG A 22 6.04 -5.64 7.06
C ARG A 22 5.11 -4.52 6.62
N ARG A 23 5.63 -3.61 5.81
CA ARG A 23 4.87 -2.59 5.09
C ARG A 23 5.10 -2.87 3.63
N PHE A 24 4.16 -3.53 2.98
CA PHE A 24 4.22 -3.69 1.52
C PHE A 24 4.36 -2.28 0.93
N VAL A 25 5.34 -2.08 0.08
CA VAL A 25 5.49 -0.84 -0.67
C VAL A 25 5.48 -1.23 -2.13
N LEU A 26 4.55 -0.66 -2.88
CA LEU A 26 4.55 -0.76 -4.32
C LEU A 26 5.44 0.35 -4.86
N LEU A 27 6.50 -0.03 -5.57
CA LEU A 27 7.27 0.87 -6.40
C LEU A 27 6.70 0.79 -7.82
N SER A 28 6.23 1.91 -8.36
CA SER A 28 5.79 1.99 -9.75
C SER A 28 6.44 3.15 -10.47
N GLN A 29 6.44 3.09 -11.80
CA GLN A 29 7.08 4.07 -12.68
C GLN A 29 6.17 4.37 -13.87
N ASP A 30 5.96 5.66 -14.14
CA ASP A 30 5.43 6.14 -15.41
C ASP A 30 6.49 7.00 -16.10
N ARG A 31 7.07 6.47 -17.18
CA ARG A 31 8.20 7.08 -17.91
C ARG A 31 9.35 7.50 -16.97
N HIS A 32 9.46 8.80 -16.69
CA HIS A 32 10.54 9.37 -15.88
C HIS A 32 10.10 9.69 -14.45
N GLU A 33 8.86 9.37 -14.11
CA GLU A 33 8.26 9.61 -12.80
C GLU A 33 8.19 8.29 -12.03
N VAL A 34 8.72 8.31 -10.81
CA VAL A 34 8.66 7.19 -9.87
C VAL A 34 7.66 7.51 -8.78
N PHE A 35 6.91 6.50 -8.36
CA PHE A 35 5.93 6.57 -7.29
C PHE A 35 6.17 5.46 -6.27
N LEU A 36 5.93 5.78 -5.00
CA LEU A 36 5.88 4.81 -3.92
C LEU A 36 4.46 4.79 -3.37
N THR A 37 3.81 3.63 -3.36
CA THR A 37 2.47 3.49 -2.81
C THR A 37 2.48 2.56 -1.60
N VAL A 38 1.97 3.07 -0.49
CA VAL A 38 1.85 2.36 0.78
C VAL A 38 0.37 2.04 1.03
N PRO A 39 0.00 0.78 1.29
CA PRO A 39 -1.35 0.41 1.64
C PRO A 39 -1.58 0.75 3.13
N LEU A 40 -2.68 1.41 3.41
CA LEU A 40 -3.14 1.70 4.76
C LEU A 40 -4.44 0.94 4.97
N TYR A 41 -4.43 0.03 5.93
CA TYR A 41 -5.56 -0.81 6.29
C TYR A 41 -5.45 -1.20 7.76
N ASP A 42 -6.52 -1.72 8.32
CA ASP A 42 -6.58 -2.20 9.71
C ASP A 42 -6.98 -3.67 9.78
N ALA A 43 -7.08 -4.20 11.01
CA ALA A 43 -7.50 -5.58 11.22
C ALA A 43 -8.94 -5.86 10.75
N ASN A 44 -9.84 -4.86 10.76
CA ASN A 44 -11.21 -5.04 10.31
C ASN A 44 -11.26 -5.24 8.79
N TYR A 45 -10.43 -4.51 8.03
CA TYR A 45 -10.30 -4.70 6.60
C TYR A 45 -9.86 -6.14 6.26
N ILE A 46 -8.95 -6.72 7.03
CA ILE A 46 -8.52 -8.12 6.84
C ILE A 46 -9.68 -9.09 7.10
N LYS A 47 -10.51 -8.86 8.12
CA LYS A 47 -11.69 -9.69 8.35
C LYS A 47 -12.65 -9.66 7.16
N HIS A 48 -12.89 -8.48 6.59
CA HIS A 48 -13.68 -8.35 5.36
C HIS A 48 -13.07 -9.11 4.20
N LEU A 49 -11.75 -8.99 3.98
CA LEU A 49 -11.04 -9.69 2.90
C LEU A 49 -11.09 -11.22 3.03
N LYS A 50 -11.05 -11.75 4.26
CA LYS A 50 -11.07 -13.19 4.53
C LYS A 50 -12.47 -13.79 4.61
N GLY A 51 -13.52 -12.98 4.50
CA GLY A 51 -14.90 -13.43 4.73
C GLY A 51 -15.20 -13.77 6.19
N GLU A 52 -14.41 -13.23 7.12
CA GLU A 52 -14.53 -13.42 8.58
C GLU A 52 -15.33 -12.29 9.25
N ALA A 53 -15.73 -11.27 8.50
CA ALA A 53 -16.52 -10.16 9.02
C ALA A 53 -17.95 -10.58 9.33
N ASP A 54 -18.47 -10.07 10.44
CA ASP A 54 -19.85 -10.28 10.89
C ASP A 54 -20.64 -8.97 10.95
N ALA A 55 -21.91 -9.04 11.37
CA ALA A 55 -22.78 -7.87 11.49
C ALA A 55 -22.28 -6.81 12.50
N LYS A 56 -21.31 -7.14 13.36
CA LYS A 56 -20.72 -6.22 14.35
C LYS A 56 -19.39 -5.65 13.88
N THR A 57 -18.80 -6.20 12.83
CA THR A 57 -17.50 -5.79 12.31
C THR A 57 -17.64 -4.42 11.65
N PRO A 58 -16.91 -3.39 12.12
CA PRO A 58 -16.97 -2.07 11.51
C PRO A 58 -16.58 -2.12 10.03
N LEU A 59 -17.22 -1.28 9.22
CA LEU A 59 -16.84 -1.11 7.83
C LEU A 59 -15.41 -0.54 7.77
N SER A 60 -14.55 -1.18 6.98
CA SER A 60 -13.16 -0.77 6.82
C SER A 60 -12.69 -1.05 5.39
N PHE A 61 -11.81 -0.19 4.89
CA PHE A 61 -11.35 -0.20 3.50
C PHE A 61 -9.84 -0.02 3.41
N LEU A 62 -9.25 -0.55 2.33
CA LEU A 62 -7.88 -0.25 1.93
C LEU A 62 -7.79 1.17 1.36
N SER A 63 -6.88 1.96 1.91
CA SER A 63 -6.46 3.24 1.35
C SER A 63 -5.05 3.11 0.75
N MET A 64 -4.89 3.53 -0.51
CA MET A 64 -3.60 3.49 -1.20
C MET A 64 -2.96 4.87 -1.15
N ARG A 65 -1.96 5.05 -0.28
CA ARG A 65 -1.28 6.34 -0.13
C ARG A 65 -0.04 6.37 -1.03
N SER A 66 -0.09 7.19 -2.08
CA SER A 66 1.00 7.37 -3.02
C SER A 66 1.86 8.60 -2.68
N TYR A 67 3.15 8.49 -2.95
CA TYR A 67 4.16 9.52 -2.79
C TYR A 67 4.94 9.67 -4.10
N GLY A 68 5.45 10.88 -4.37
CA GLY A 68 6.04 11.29 -5.65
C GLY A 68 5.19 12.36 -6.34
N PRO A 69 5.31 12.54 -7.67
CA PRO A 69 6.28 11.87 -8.54
C PRO A 69 7.71 12.33 -8.28
N TRP A 70 8.66 11.38 -8.32
CA TRP A 70 10.09 11.70 -8.36
C TRP A 70 10.63 11.58 -9.78
N ASN A 71 11.31 12.61 -10.24
CA ASN A 71 11.88 12.63 -11.58
C ASN A 71 13.27 11.96 -11.59
N ILE A 72 13.41 10.85 -12.32
CA ILE A 72 14.67 10.08 -12.37
C ILE A 72 15.83 10.83 -13.04
N TYR A 73 15.55 11.85 -13.84
CA TYR A 73 16.56 12.71 -14.45
C TYR A 73 16.99 13.86 -13.53
N ASN A 74 16.32 14.05 -12.38
CA ASN A 74 16.63 15.09 -11.41
C ASN A 74 17.01 14.48 -10.06
N THR A 75 18.31 14.35 -9.80
CA THR A 75 18.85 13.75 -8.57
C THR A 75 18.40 14.45 -7.28
N LYS A 76 18.10 15.76 -7.34
CA LYS A 76 17.55 16.50 -6.17
C LYS A 76 16.12 16.09 -5.82
N SER A 77 15.37 15.59 -6.80
CA SER A 77 14.02 15.06 -6.57
C SER A 77 14.10 13.81 -5.67
N LEU A 78 15.05 12.92 -5.94
CA LEU A 78 15.21 11.65 -5.24
C LEU A 78 15.78 11.80 -3.82
N SER A 79 16.65 12.78 -3.57
CA SER A 79 17.28 12.97 -2.24
C SER A 79 16.34 13.52 -1.17
N ALA A 80 15.24 14.16 -1.55
CA ALA A 80 14.25 14.70 -0.59
C ALA A 80 13.37 13.63 0.06
N ALA A 81 13.39 12.39 -0.45
CA ALA A 81 12.56 11.29 0.05
C ALA A 81 13.14 10.57 1.29
N THR A 82 14.39 10.86 1.67
CA THR A 82 15.13 10.16 2.74
C THR A 82 15.45 11.03 3.96
N SER A 83 14.87 12.24 4.07
CA SER A 83 15.09 13.18 5.18
C SER A 83 13.90 13.23 6.14
#